data_AF-A0A0A9GDF3-F1
#
_entry.id   AF-A0A0A9GDF3-F1
#
_cell.length_a   1.000
_cell.length_b   1.000
_cell.length_c   1.000
_cell.angle_alpha   90.00
_cell.angle_beta   90.00
_cell.angle_gamma   90.00
#
_symmetry.space_group_name_H-M   'P 1'
#
loop_
_entity.id
_entity.type
_entity.pdbx_description
1 polymer ?
#
loop_
_entity_poly.entity_id
_entity_poly.type
_entity_poly.pdbx_seq_one_letter_code
_entity_poly.pdbx_strand_id
1 'polypeptide(L)' 'MISIHGVGEELMVLFFEEGHSSGGQLGHGNDVDYFEPMIVTFRKNARAVHVSCGFNHTGAIYEYTED' A
#
# COMPACT_ATOMS: atom_id res chain seq x y z
N MET A 1 6.98 -11.08 -1.87
CA MET A 1 7.43 -9.78 -2.44
C MET A 1 6.25 -8.81 -2.44
N ILE A 2 6.39 -7.67 -1.77
CA ILE A 2 5.41 -6.58 -1.81
C ILE A 2 5.77 -5.69 -3.01
N SER A 3 4.81 -5.40 -3.88
CA SER A 3 4.98 -4.40 -4.93
C SER A 3 4.01 -3.25 -4.69
N ILE A 4 4.52 -2.02 -4.79
CA ILE A 4 3.70 -0.82 -4.60
C ILE A 4 3.92 0.12 -5.77
N HIS A 5 2.83 0.48 -6.42
CA HIS A 5 2.80 1.43 -7.52
C HIS A 5 1.76 2.51 -7.19
N GLY A 6 2.16 3.78 -7.17
CA GLY A 6 1.22 4.87 -6.94
C GLY A 6 1.91 6.14 -6.50
N VAL A 7 1.61 7.23 -7.20
CA VAL A 7 2.01 8.60 -6.85
C VAL A 7 0.76 9.43 -7.10
N GLY A 8 0.14 9.98 -6.05
CA GLY A 8 -1.25 10.45 -6.14
C GLY A 8 -2.04 10.20 -4.85
N GLU A 9 -3.37 10.31 -4.94
CA GLU A 9 -4.30 10.01 -3.84
C GLU A 9 -4.51 8.50 -3.63
N GLU A 10 -4.03 7.68 -4.57
CA GLU A 10 -4.25 6.24 -4.62
C GLU A 10 -2.92 5.49 -4.63
N LEU A 11 -2.86 4.42 -3.83
CA LEU A 11 -1.74 3.48 -3.81
C LEU A 11 -2.23 2.11 -4.24
N MET A 12 -1.56 1.53 -5.22
CA MET A 12 -1.80 0.17 -5.66
C MET A 12 -0.81 -0.76 -4.97
N VAL A 13 -1.32 -1.68 -4.17
CA VAL A 13 -0.51 -2.60 -3.35
C VAL A 13 -0.88 -4.04 -3.69
N LEU A 14 0.13 -4.92 -3.76
CA LEU A 14 -0.05 -6.36 -3.97
C LEU A 14 1.02 -7.17 -3.23
N PHE A 15 0.68 -8.41 -2.91
CA PHE A 15 1.58 -9.37 -2.30
C PHE A 15 1.71 -10.61 -3.19
N PHE A 16 2.94 -11.01 -3.47
CA PHE A 16 3.21 -12.27 -4.17
C PHE A 16 4.28 -13.06 -3.41
N GLU A 17 3.84 -14.04 -2.62
CA GLU A 17 4.70 -15.04 -1.97
C GLU A 17 3.88 -16.30 -1.72
N GLU A 18 4.35 -17.44 -2.23
CA GLU A 18 3.65 -18.71 -2.03
C GLU A 18 3.80 -19.18 -0.57
N GLY A 19 2.67 -19.52 0.07
CA GLY A 19 2.64 -20.15 1.39
C GLY A 19 2.80 -19.21 2.58
N HIS A 20 2.93 -17.90 2.36
CA HIS A 20 3.08 -16.88 3.41
C HIS A 20 1.90 -15.90 3.38
N SER A 21 1.53 -15.40 4.57
CA SER A 21 0.50 -14.36 4.73
C SER A 21 1.12 -12.99 4.86
N SER A 22 0.45 -11.99 4.31
CA SER A 22 0.84 -10.59 4.30
C SER A 22 0.77 -9.89 5.66
N GLY A 23 0.17 -10.48 6.70
CA GLY A 23 0.19 -9.93 8.07
C GLY A 23 -0.15 -8.43 8.17
N GLY A 24 -1.06 -7.94 7.31
CA GLY A 24 -1.56 -6.57 7.31
C GLY A 24 -0.70 -5.52 6.59
N GLN A 25 0.48 -5.88 6.08
CA GLN A 25 1.43 -4.97 5.42
C GLN A 25 0.89 -4.28 4.15
N LEU A 26 -0.25 -4.75 3.62
CA LEU A 26 -0.88 -4.20 2.42
C LEU A 26 -1.72 -2.97 2.72
N GLY A 27 -2.03 -2.69 3.99
CA GLY A 27 -2.78 -1.50 4.39
C GLY A 27 -4.29 -1.57 4.13
N HIS A 28 -4.84 -2.76 3.80
CA HIS A 28 -6.28 -2.97 3.59
C HIS A 28 -7.08 -3.15 4.89
N GLY A 29 -6.43 -3.09 6.06
CA GLY A 29 -7.08 -3.29 7.36
C GLY A 29 -7.46 -4.74 7.66
N ASN A 30 -6.85 -5.70 6.95
CA ASN A 30 -7.02 -7.14 7.12
C ASN A 30 -5.72 -7.89 6.76
N ASP A 31 -5.68 -9.20 7.03
CA ASP A 31 -4.52 -10.07 6.78
C ASP A 31 -4.69 -10.97 5.54
N VAL A 32 -5.47 -10.52 4.55
CA VAL A 32 -5.75 -11.27 3.33
C VAL A 32 -4.69 -10.97 2.28
N ASP A 33 -4.24 -12.01 1.57
CA ASP A 33 -3.30 -11.87 0.47
C ASP A 33 -4.04 -11.48 -0.82
N TYR A 34 -3.53 -10.46 -1.49
CA TYR A 34 -4.06 -9.97 -2.75
C TYR A 34 -3.05 -10.25 -3.87
N PHE A 35 -3.45 -11.14 -4.78
CA PHE A 35 -2.67 -11.56 -5.95
C PHE A 35 -2.88 -10.67 -7.17
N GLU A 36 -3.83 -9.75 -7.09
CA GLU A 36 -4.08 -8.71 -8.08
C GLU A 36 -3.86 -7.34 -7.43
N PRO A 37 -3.40 -6.33 -8.18
CA PRO A 37 -3.16 -5.00 -7.63
C PRO A 37 -4.45 -4.35 -7.10
N MET A 38 -4.44 -3.92 -5.84
CA MET A 38 -5.61 -3.33 -5.18
C MET A 38 -5.35 -1.90 -4.71
N ILE A 39 -6.36 -1.04 -4.85
CA ILE A 39 -6.28 0.36 -4.41
C ILE A 39 -6.45 0.45 -2.90
N VAL A 40 -5.54 1.17 -2.26
CA VAL A 40 -5.61 1.61 -0.88
C VAL A 40 -5.79 3.13 -0.85
N THR A 41 -6.89 3.58 -0.27
CA THR A 41 -7.17 5.00 -0.02
C THR A 41 -6.99 5.29 1.47
N PHE A 42 -6.09 6.22 1.82
CA PHE A 42 -5.80 6.53 3.21
C PHE A 42 -6.68 7.66 3.76
N ARG A 43 -6.64 8.82 3.12
CA ARG A 43 -7.47 9.99 3.43
C ARG A 43 -7.71 10.81 2.17
N LYS A 44 -8.79 11.60 2.19
CA LYS A 44 -9.03 12.64 1.20
C LYS A 44 -7.93 13.71 1.28
N ASN A 45 -7.56 14.28 0.14
CA ASN A 45 -6.61 15.38 0.03
C ASN A 45 -5.21 15.02 0.57
N ALA A 46 -4.82 13.75 0.43
CA ALA A 46 -3.55 13.22 0.90
C ALA A 46 -2.87 12.47 -0.25
N ARG A 47 -1.78 13.06 -0.76
CA ARG A 47 -1.03 12.55 -1.90
C ARG A 47 0.22 11.82 -1.43
N ALA A 48 0.35 10.54 -1.77
CA ALA A 48 1.59 9.80 -1.54
C ALA A 48 2.71 10.37 -2.43
N VAL A 49 3.83 10.74 -1.81
CA VAL A 49 5.02 11.29 -2.50
C VAL A 49 6.20 10.34 -2.49
N HIS A 50 6.30 9.49 -1.47
CA HIS A 50 7.30 8.44 -1.38
C HIS A 50 6.69 7.19 -0.78
N VAL A 51 7.07 6.04 -1.31
CA VAL A 51 6.62 4.74 -0.85
C VAL A 51 7.79 3.77 -0.85
N SER A 52 7.89 2.96 0.20
CA SER A 52 8.87 1.90 0.32
C SER A 52 8.25 0.68 0.98
N CYS A 53 8.70 -0.51 0.57
CA CYS A 53 8.29 -1.77 1.17
C CYS A 53 9.51 -2.58 1.62
N GLY A 54 9.37 -3.23 2.76
CA GLY A 54 10.26 -4.29 3.23
C GLY A 54 9.60 -5.66 3.09
N PHE A 55 10.15 -6.68 3.74
CA PHE A 55 9.58 -8.03 3.70
C PHE A 55 8.17 -8.09 4.29
N ASN A 56 7.93 -7.37 5.39
CA ASN A 56 6.71 -7.46 6.18
C ASN A 56 6.11 -6.10 6.57
N HIS A 57 6.53 -5.02 5.92
CA HIS A 57 6.05 -3.68 6.23
C HIS A 57 6.05 -2.79 4.99
N THR A 58 5.11 -1.84 5.00
CA THR A 58 4.97 -0.79 3.98
C THR A 58 5.00 0.56 4.69
N GLY A 59 5.80 1.49 4.17
CA GLY A 59 5.85 2.87 4.63
C GLY A 59 5.59 3.83 3.48
N ALA A 60 4.82 4.88 3.74
CA ALA A 60 4.54 5.94 2.78
C ALA A 60 4.61 7.33 3.44
N ILE A 61 5.12 8.30 2.70
CA ILE A 61 5.12 9.73 3.07
C ILE A 61 4.04 10.40 2.23
N TYR A 62 3.18 11.19 2.88
CA TYR A 62 2.09 11.91 2.25
C TYR A 62 2.28 13.42 2.39
N GLU A 63 1.93 14.14 1.34
CA GLU A 63 1.67 15.58 1.39
C GLU A 63 0.16 15.79 1.45
N TYR A 64 -0.29 16.67 2.34
CA TYR A 64 -1.67 17.11 2.36
C TYR A 64 -1.83 18.29 1.41
N THR A 65 -2.80 18.21 0.51
CA THR A 65 -3.20 19.36 -0.31
C THR A 65 -4.29 20.12 0.44
N GLU A 66 -4.12 21.43 0.61
CA GLU A 66 -5.24 22.30 1.01
C GLU A 66 -6.23 22.41 -0.16
N ASP A 67 -7.53 22.54 0.14
CA ASP A 67 -8.58 22.77 -0.86
C ASP A 67 -8.42 24.13 -1.58
#